data_AF-A0A967GRX4-F1
#
_entry.id   AF-A0A967GRX4-F1
#
_cell.length_a   1.000
_cell.length_b   1.000
_cell.length_c   1.000
_cell.angle_alpha   90.00
_cell.angle_beta   90.00
_cell.angle_gamma   90.00
#
_symmetry.space_group_name_H-M   'P 1'
#
loop_
_entity.id
_entity.type
_entity.pdbx_description
1 polymer ?
#
loop_
_entity_poly.entity_id
_entity_poly.type
_entity_poly.pdbx_seq_one_letter_code
_entity_poly.pdbx_strand_id
1 'polypeptide(L)' 'HSYVFCIGGGAFLDVIGLAAATAHRGVRLVRFPTTTLAQDDSGVGVKNGINAFGKKNF' A
#
# COMPACT_ATOMS: atom_id res chain seq x y z
N HIS A 1 -14.53 -11.54 9.43
CA HIS A 1 -13.24 -11.53 8.72
C HIS A 1 -13.34 -10.52 7.59
N SER A 2 -12.43 -9.55 7.54
CA SER A 2 -12.47 -8.46 6.56
C SER A 2 -11.23 -8.53 5.67
N TYR A 3 -11.41 -8.30 4.37
CA TYR A 3 -10.36 -8.29 3.37
C TYR A 3 -10.43 -7.00 2.57
N VAL A 4 -9.28 -6.44 2.25
CA VAL A 4 -9.14 -5.29 1.38
C VAL A 4 -8.40 -5.73 0.12
N PHE A 5 -9.00 -5.48 -1.04
CA PHE A 5 -8.38 -5.73 -2.34
C PHE A 5 -8.00 -4.38 -2.96
N CYS A 6 -6.74 -4.22 -3.35
CA CYS A 6 -6.22 -2.97 -3.92
C CYS A 6 -5.67 -3.20 -5.31
N ILE A 7 -6.23 -2.50 -6.28
CA ILE A 7 -5.84 -2.60 -7.69
C ILE A 7 -5.32 -1.22 -8.11
N GLY A 8 -4.04 -1.12 -8.43
CA GLY A 8 -3.44 0.15 -8.82
C GLY A 8 -1.90 0.15 -8.85
N GLY A 9 -1.32 1.32 -9.11
CA GLY A 9 0.13 1.52 -9.08
C GLY A 9 0.69 1.72 -7.66
N GLY A 10 2.02 1.85 -7.55
CA GLY A 10 2.75 1.79 -6.26
C GLY A 10 2.27 2.79 -5.21
N ALA A 11 2.11 4.06 -5.57
CA ALA A 11 1.65 5.08 -4.63
C ALA A 11 0.26 4.79 -4.04
N PHE A 12 -0.63 4.17 -4.83
CA PHE A 12 -1.95 3.77 -4.36
C PHE A 12 -1.86 2.56 -3.41
N LEU A 13 -1.02 1.57 -3.74
CA LEU A 13 -0.79 0.40 -2.89
C LEU A 13 -0.19 0.79 -1.53
N ASP A 14 0.70 1.78 -1.50
CA ASP A 14 1.35 2.25 -0.26
C ASP A 14 0.35 2.93 0.68
N VAL A 15 -0.52 3.80 0.16
CA VAL A 15 -1.55 4.49 0.95
C VAL A 15 -2.54 3.50 1.53
N ILE A 16 -3.04 2.54 0.74
CA ILE A 16 -3.97 1.53 1.26
C ILE A 16 -3.26 0.53 2.17
N GLY A 17 -1.98 0.25 1.92
CA GLY A 17 -1.12 -0.50 2.83
C GLY A 17 -1.07 0.09 4.23
N LEU A 18 -0.86 1.40 4.31
CA LEU A 18 -0.86 2.13 5.58
C LEU A 18 -2.26 2.12 6.24
N ALA A 19 -3.31 2.36 5.45
CA ALA A 19 -4.68 2.36 5.96
C ALA A 19 -5.11 0.99 6.49
N ALA A 20 -4.79 -0.09 5.77
CA ALA A 20 -5.12 -1.46 6.19
C ALA A 20 -4.32 -1.91 7.42
N ALA A 21 -3.05 -1.47 7.56
CA ALA A 21 -2.23 -1.76 8.72
C ALA A 21 -2.73 -1.06 10.00
N THR A 22 -3.27 0.15 9.85
CA THR A 22 -3.76 0.97 10.97
C THR A 22 -5.21 0.68 11.34
N ALA A 23 -6.06 0.33 10.36
CA ALA A 23 -7.46 -0.02 10.60
C ALA A 23 -7.57 -1.27 11.49
N HIS A 24 -8.28 -1.14 12.63
CA HIS A 24 -8.52 -2.25 13.58
C HIS A 24 -7.27 -3.05 13.99
N ARG A 25 -6.08 -2.40 14.01
CA ARG A 25 -4.77 -3.03 14.26
C ARG A 25 -4.34 -4.06 13.21
N GLY A 26 -4.88 -3.98 12.00
CA GLY A 26 -4.48 -4.80 10.86
C GLY A 26 -5.65 -5.55 10.24
N VAL A 27 -5.98 -5.18 9.00
CA VAL A 27 -6.90 -5.92 8.13
C VAL A 27 -6.08 -6.63 7.03
N ARG A 28 -6.54 -7.81 6.60
CA ARG A 28 -5.87 -8.57 5.53
C ARG A 28 -5.96 -7.81 4.21
N LEU A 29 -4.81 -7.58 3.59
CA LEU A 29 -4.66 -6.80 2.36
C LEU A 29 -4.13 -7.68 1.21
N VAL A 30 -4.77 -7.61 0.05
CA VAL A 30 -4.33 -8.25 -1.20
C VAL A 30 -4.08 -7.18 -2.25
N ARG A 31 -2.90 -7.19 -2.86
CA ARG A 31 -2.44 -6.18 -3.84
C ARG A 31 -2.44 -6.74 -5.25
N PHE A 32 -2.95 -5.95 -6.19
CA PHE A 32 -2.91 -6.19 -7.63
C PHE A 32 -2.19 -5.00 -8.31
N PRO A 33 -0.86 -5.06 -8.42
CA PRO A 33 -0.08 -3.99 -9.01
C PRO A 33 -0.35 -3.86 -10.51
N THR A 34 -0.76 -2.68 -10.96
CA THR A 34 -1.11 -2.41 -12.38
C THR A 34 -0.03 -1.64 -13.14
N THR A 35 1.07 -1.26 -12.48
CA THR A 35 2.22 -0.62 -13.14
C THR A 35 3.45 -1.51 -13.05
N THR A 36 4.32 -1.47 -14.06
CA THR A 36 5.54 -2.29 -14.13
C THR A 36 6.46 -2.04 -12.92
N LEU A 37 6.65 -0.78 -12.54
CA LEU A 37 7.40 -0.41 -11.33
C LEU A 37 6.75 -0.96 -10.05
N ALA A 38 5.42 -1.02 -9.97
CA ALA A 38 4.75 -1.60 -8.81
C ALA A 38 4.83 -3.12 -8.80
N GLN A 39 4.88 -3.77 -9.95
CA GLN A 39 5.07 -5.22 -10.03
C GLN A 39 6.49 -5.62 -9.59
N ASP A 40 7.49 -4.77 -9.85
CA ASP A 40 8.91 -5.06 -9.59
C ASP A 40 9.43 -4.56 -8.22
N ASP A 41 8.74 -3.61 -7.58
CA ASP A 41 9.19 -3.00 -6.31
C ASP A 41 8.05 -2.90 -5.27
N SER A 42 7.20 -1.87 -5.37
CA SER A 42 6.20 -1.53 -4.32
C SER A 42 5.08 -2.57 -4.08
N GLY A 43 4.80 -3.44 -5.04
CA GLY A 43 3.83 -4.53 -4.92
C GLY A 43 4.40 -5.78 -4.24
N VAL A 44 5.72 -5.95 -4.24
CA VAL A 44 6.45 -7.04 -3.57
C VAL A 44 6.93 -6.60 -2.19
N GLY A 45 7.28 -5.32 -2.05
CA GLY A 45 7.72 -4.72 -0.79
C GLY A 45 6.61 -4.64 0.27
N VAL A 46 6.99 -4.86 1.53
CA VAL A 46 6.09 -4.70 2.70
C VAL A 46 6.02 -3.27 3.23
N LYS A 47 6.81 -2.36 2.65
CA LYS A 47 6.88 -0.96 3.07
C LYS A 47 5.62 -0.23 2.59
N ASN A 48 5.03 0.56 3.48
CA ASN A 48 3.90 1.43 3.21
C ASN A 48 4.24 2.82 3.71
N GLY A 49 3.82 3.87 3.01
CA GLY A 49 4.14 5.24 3.40
C GLY A 49 3.22 6.25 2.73
N ILE A 50 3.15 7.43 3.34
CA ILE A 50 2.49 8.60 2.76
C ILE A 50 3.48 9.76 2.75
N ASN A 51 3.22 10.74 1.89
CA ASN A 51 3.97 11.99 1.95
C ASN A 51 3.33 12.88 3.03
N ALA A 52 4.10 13.25 4.05
CA ALA A 52 3.67 14.17 5.09
C ALA A 52 4.79 15.18 5.40
N PHE A 53 4.41 16.37 5.89
CA PHE A 53 5.35 17.42 6.31
C PHE A 53 6.36 17.84 5.22
N GLY A 54 5.96 17.78 3.93
CA GLY A 54 6.83 18.11 2.80
C GLY A 54 7.94 17.09 2.51
N LYS A 55 7.89 15.90 3.14
CA LYS A 55 8.86 14.81 2.94
C LYS A 55 8.19 13.64 2.22
N LYS A 56 8.95 13.01 1.32
CA LYS A 56 8.52 11.80 0.61
C LYS A 56 8.62 10.59 1.55
N ASN A 57 7.56 9.80 1.67
CA ASN A 57 7.48 8.60 2.53
C ASN A 57 7.87 8.89 4.00
N PHE A 58 7.15 9.79 4.64
CA PHE A 58 7.29 10.08 6.08
C PHE A 58 6.69 8.93 6.91
#